data_AF-A0A0F9E1W2-F1
#
_entry.id   AF-A0A0F9E1W2-F1
#
_cell.length_a   1.000
_cell.length_b   1.000
_cell.length_c   1.000
_cell.angle_alpha   90.00
_cell.angle_beta   90.00
_cell.angle_gamma   90.00
#
_symmetry.space_group_name_H-M   'P 1'
#
loop_
_entity.id
_entity.type
_entity.pdbx_description
1 polymer ?
#
loop_
_entity_poly.entity_id
_entity_poly.type
_entity_poly.pdbx_seq_one_letter_code
_entity_poly.pdbx_strand_id
1 'polypeptide(L)'
;MNATQHLDLIDQTLAGPYRALPLTDYLRRNGSRWVGSALPPGIKKGFQKQCFRNAWQLSLSHGFPYCEGYGWDVDLGALPFQHAWNLCPISGRVIDATWDIGNRAIYLGIELSPKQLMRIIDLTERFGVLQNGREEDLELVEHVLVSQPMPAE
;
A
#
# COMPACT_ATOMS: atom_id res chain seq x y z
N MET A 1 9.24 -0.68 21.09
CA MET A 1 10.10 -0.71 19.89
C MET A 1 10.12 0.67 19.26
N ASN A 2 11.24 1.09 18.66
CA ASN A 2 11.35 2.36 17.92
C ASN A 2 11.12 2.13 16.41
N ALA A 3 10.95 3.21 15.64
CA ALA A 3 10.69 3.13 14.21
C ALA A 3 11.76 2.33 13.45
N THR A 4 13.04 2.45 13.83
CA THR A 4 14.15 1.70 13.25
C THR A 4 13.96 0.19 13.42
N GLN A 5 13.67 -0.26 14.63
CA GLN A 5 13.42 -1.68 14.92
C GLN A 5 12.22 -2.24 14.14
N HIS A 6 11.19 -1.42 13.93
CA HIS A 6 10.04 -1.84 13.11
C HIS A 6 10.43 -2.00 11.65
N LEU A 7 11.26 -1.12 11.09
CA LEU A 7 11.70 -1.25 9.70
C LEU A 7 12.66 -2.42 9.49
N ASP A 8 13.44 -2.81 10.50
CA ASP A 8 14.29 -4.01 10.44
C ASP A 8 13.46 -5.29 10.24
N LEU A 9 12.21 -5.33 10.72
CA LEU A 9 11.30 -6.46 10.51
C LEU A 9 11.03 -6.70 9.02
N ILE A 10 10.95 -5.64 8.21
CA ILE A 10 10.79 -5.74 6.75
C ILE A 10 12.01 -6.45 6.17
N ASP A 11 13.21 -5.98 6.48
CA ASP A 11 14.43 -6.57 5.91
C ASP A 11 14.63 -8.02 6.31
N GLN A 12 14.37 -8.35 7.59
CA GLN A 12 14.43 -9.72 8.10
C GLN A 12 13.42 -10.63 7.38
N THR A 13 12.18 -10.18 7.21
CA THR A 13 11.14 -10.94 6.54
C THR A 13 11.48 -11.17 5.07
N LEU A 14 11.89 -10.11 4.38
CA LEU A 14 12.17 -10.16 2.95
C LEU A 14 13.48 -10.92 2.67
N ALA A 15 14.43 -11.01 3.59
CA ALA A 15 15.63 -11.82 3.42
C ALA A 15 15.35 -13.33 3.38
N GLY A 16 14.21 -13.77 3.91
CA GLY A 16 13.80 -15.17 3.97
C GLY A 16 13.10 -15.67 2.69
N PRO A 17 12.05 -16.52 2.81
CA PRO A 17 11.43 -17.20 1.65
C PRO A 17 10.76 -16.24 0.66
N TYR A 18 10.43 -15.02 1.09
CA TYR A 18 9.85 -13.99 0.24
C TYR A 18 10.85 -13.38 -0.76
N ARG A 19 12.16 -13.58 -0.57
CA ARG A 19 13.21 -12.87 -1.31
C ARG A 19 13.09 -12.96 -2.82
N ALA A 20 12.74 -14.14 -3.32
CA ALA A 20 12.69 -14.43 -4.75
C ALA A 20 11.31 -14.15 -5.38
N LEU A 21 10.32 -13.68 -4.62
CA LEU A 21 9.00 -13.38 -5.17
C LEU A 21 9.04 -12.07 -5.98
N PRO A 22 8.39 -12.01 -7.16
CA PRO A 22 8.39 -10.83 -8.03
C PRO A 22 7.97 -9.55 -7.29
N LEU A 23 6.87 -9.60 -6.54
CA LEU A 23 6.39 -8.46 -5.75
C LEU A 23 7.43 -7.98 -4.71
N THR A 24 8.12 -8.90 -4.04
CA THR A 24 9.14 -8.56 -3.05
C THR A 24 10.32 -7.82 -3.70
N ASP A 25 10.80 -8.34 -4.83
CA ASP A 25 11.91 -7.72 -5.55
C ASP A 25 11.52 -6.34 -6.10
N TYR A 26 10.32 -6.22 -6.67
CA TYR A 26 9.77 -4.95 -7.13
C TYR A 26 9.66 -3.92 -6.00
N LEU A 27 9.05 -4.30 -4.86
CA LEU A 27 8.90 -3.40 -3.71
C LEU A 27 10.23 -3.03 -3.07
N ARG A 28 11.27 -3.86 -3.16
CA ARG A 28 12.61 -3.48 -2.70
C ARG A 28 13.24 -2.37 -3.54
N ARG A 29 12.96 -2.35 -4.83
CA ARG A 29 13.54 -1.39 -5.78
C ARG A 29 12.74 -0.10 -5.86
N ASN A 30 11.42 -0.22 -5.81
CA ASN A 30 10.49 0.87 -6.12
C ASN A 30 9.61 1.29 -4.93
N GLY A 31 9.55 0.48 -3.88
CA GLY A 31 8.68 0.70 -2.74
C GLY A 31 9.24 1.69 -1.73
N SER A 32 8.33 2.36 -1.02
CA SER A 32 8.61 3.19 0.14
C SER A 32 8.14 2.49 1.42
N ARG A 33 8.73 2.89 2.55
CA ARG A 33 8.45 2.31 3.87
C ARG A 33 7.66 3.29 4.72
N TRP A 34 6.67 2.79 5.44
CA TRP A 34 5.89 3.59 6.38
C TRP A 34 5.64 2.86 7.70
N VAL A 35 5.42 3.66 8.74
CA VAL A 35 4.90 3.21 10.03
C VAL A 35 3.46 3.67 10.15
N GLY A 36 2.60 2.79 10.66
CA GLY A 36 1.19 3.07 10.85
C GLY A 36 0.94 4.22 11.83
N SER A 37 -0.24 4.80 11.71
CA SER A 37 -0.72 5.85 12.58
C SER A 37 -2.14 5.54 13.04
N ALA A 38 -2.56 6.17 14.13
CA ALA A 38 -3.96 6.10 14.54
C ALA A 38 -4.84 6.73 13.45
N LEU A 39 -6.05 6.20 13.25
CA LEU A 39 -6.96 6.79 12.30
C LEU A 39 -7.24 8.27 12.62
N PRO A 40 -7.19 9.17 11.62
CA PRO A 40 -7.49 10.57 11.84
C PRO A 40 -8.98 10.76 12.19
N PRO A 41 -9.32 11.80 12.97
CA PRO A 41 -10.71 12.11 13.28
C PRO A 41 -11.56 12.24 12.02
N GLY A 42 -12.74 11.63 12.03
CA GLY A 42 -13.68 11.67 10.90
C GLY A 42 -13.53 10.51 9.89
N ILE A 43 -12.42 9.76 9.92
CA ILE A 43 -12.30 8.52 9.14
C ILE A 43 -12.80 7.35 9.98
N LYS A 44 -13.76 6.60 9.41
CA LYS A 44 -14.33 5.42 10.06
C LYS A 44 -13.55 4.18 9.67
N LYS A 45 -13.37 3.27 10.62
CA LYS A 45 -12.87 1.92 10.37
C LYS A 45 -13.85 1.17 9.44
N GLY A 46 -13.32 0.61 8.37
CA GLY A 46 -14.01 -0.23 7.41
C GLY A 46 -14.04 -1.72 7.82
N PHE A 47 -14.54 -2.56 6.92
CA PHE A 47 -14.64 -3.99 7.18
C PHE A 47 -13.27 -4.68 7.12
N GLN A 48 -13.02 -5.58 8.07
CA GLN A 48 -11.83 -6.44 8.05
C GLN A 48 -11.75 -7.25 6.74
N LYS A 49 -10.52 -7.54 6.29
CA LYS A 49 -10.23 -8.30 5.06
C LYS A 49 -10.70 -7.63 3.75
N GLN A 50 -11.12 -6.36 3.80
CA GLN A 50 -11.48 -5.57 2.63
C GLN A 50 -10.51 -4.41 2.40
N CYS A 51 -9.22 -4.60 2.68
CA CYS A 51 -8.21 -3.52 2.66
C CYS A 51 -8.17 -2.76 1.33
N PHE A 52 -8.11 -3.47 0.20
CA PHE A 52 -8.13 -2.87 -1.14
C PHE A 52 -9.37 -2.00 -1.36
N ARG A 53 -10.56 -2.52 -1.03
CA ARG A 53 -11.82 -1.79 -1.21
C ARG A 53 -11.93 -0.59 -0.27
N ASN A 54 -11.55 -0.74 0.99
CA ASN A 54 -11.58 0.33 1.98
C ASN A 54 -10.64 1.48 1.56
N ALA A 55 -9.41 1.15 1.15
CA ALA A 55 -8.43 2.14 0.73
C ALA A 55 -8.79 2.81 -0.60
N TRP A 56 -9.36 2.06 -1.54
CA TRP A 56 -9.92 2.61 -2.77
C TRP A 56 -11.04 3.61 -2.49
N GLN A 57 -11.99 3.25 -1.62
CA GLN A 57 -13.13 4.12 -1.30
C GLN A 57 -12.66 5.44 -0.66
N LEU A 58 -11.66 5.39 0.22
CA LEU A 58 -11.06 6.60 0.79
C LEU A 58 -10.33 7.44 -0.25
N SER A 59 -9.63 6.80 -1.18
CA SER A 59 -8.97 7.50 -2.28
C SER A 59 -9.98 8.27 -3.12
N LEU A 60 -11.15 7.68 -3.42
CA LEU A 60 -12.21 8.34 -4.17
C LEU A 60 -12.94 9.43 -3.41
N SER A 61 -13.34 9.16 -2.16
CA SER A 61 -14.16 10.10 -1.41
C SER A 61 -13.38 11.30 -0.87
N HIS A 62 -12.07 11.15 -0.66
CA HIS A 62 -11.23 12.19 -0.08
C HIS A 62 -10.06 12.64 -0.95
N GLY A 63 -9.81 11.99 -2.10
CA GLY A 63 -8.65 12.28 -2.94
C GLY A 63 -7.33 11.85 -2.33
N PHE A 64 -7.34 10.93 -1.35
CA PHE A 64 -6.12 10.47 -0.70
C PHE A 64 -5.29 9.58 -1.65
N PRO A 65 -3.96 9.73 -1.70
CA PRO A 65 -3.09 8.75 -2.35
C PRO A 65 -3.38 7.34 -1.85
N TYR A 66 -3.39 6.40 -2.77
CA TYR A 66 -3.58 4.98 -2.51
C TYR A 66 -2.23 4.29 -2.47
N CYS A 67 -2.04 3.40 -1.52
CA CYS A 67 -0.84 2.60 -1.42
C CYS A 67 -1.17 1.13 -1.36
N GLU A 68 -0.31 0.31 -1.96
CA GLU A 68 -0.45 -1.14 -1.95
C GLU A 68 0.93 -1.81 -1.89
N GLY A 69 0.99 -2.93 -1.18
CA GLY A 69 2.18 -3.73 -1.02
C GLY A 69 2.02 -4.72 0.13
N TYR A 70 3.01 -4.78 1.00
CA TYR A 70 2.98 -5.60 2.20
C TYR A 70 2.75 -4.76 3.45
N GLY A 71 1.86 -5.24 4.33
CA GLY A 71 1.69 -4.76 5.69
C GLY A 71 2.08 -5.84 6.71
N TRP A 72 2.63 -5.42 7.85
CA TRP A 72 2.85 -6.30 9.01
C TRP A 72 2.20 -5.68 10.23
N ASP A 73 1.60 -6.54 11.05
CA ASP A 73 1.30 -6.25 12.45
C ASP A 73 2.45 -6.79 13.30
N VAL A 74 3.21 -5.91 13.94
CA VAL A 74 4.40 -6.29 14.72
C VAL A 74 4.08 -7.23 15.88
N ASP A 75 2.83 -7.23 16.38
CA ASP A 75 2.42 -8.14 17.45
C ASP A 75 2.10 -9.55 16.93
N LEU A 76 1.68 -9.67 15.66
CA LEU A 76 1.42 -10.95 14.99
C LEU A 76 2.68 -11.56 14.36
N GLY A 77 3.78 -10.80 14.30
CA GLY A 77 5.10 -11.27 13.93
C GLY A 77 5.47 -11.06 12.45
N ALA A 78 6.33 -11.94 11.92
CA ALA A 78 7.08 -11.70 10.69
C ALA A 78 6.33 -12.00 9.38
N LEU A 79 5.07 -12.48 9.41
CA LEU A 79 4.36 -12.79 8.18
C LEU A 79 3.74 -11.51 7.58
N PRO A 80 4.17 -11.07 6.38
CA PRO A 80 3.52 -9.96 5.70
C PRO A 80 2.17 -10.40 5.14
N PHE A 81 1.25 -9.45 5.11
CA PHE A 81 0.00 -9.56 4.38
C PHE A 81 0.06 -8.64 3.17
N GLN A 82 -0.43 -9.10 2.01
CA GLN A 82 -0.77 -8.15 0.95
C GLN A 82 -1.83 -7.21 1.49
N HIS A 83 -1.56 -5.91 1.41
CA HIS A 83 -2.37 -4.91 2.07
C HIS A 83 -2.41 -3.62 1.29
N ALA A 84 -3.47 -2.85 1.51
CA ALA A 84 -3.67 -1.53 0.95
C ALA A 84 -4.06 -0.53 2.03
N TRP A 85 -3.56 0.68 1.88
CA TRP A 85 -3.77 1.80 2.79
C TRP A 85 -3.77 3.11 2.01
N ASN A 86 -3.99 4.23 2.70
CA ASN A 86 -3.85 5.56 2.10
C ASN A 86 -2.80 6.38 2.84
N LEU A 87 -2.39 7.48 2.23
CA LEU A 87 -1.59 8.50 2.88
C LEU A 87 -2.39 9.78 3.05
N CYS A 88 -2.15 10.48 4.15
CA CYS A 88 -2.61 11.86 4.31
C CYS A 88 -1.78 12.76 3.37
N PRO A 89 -2.39 13.47 2.40
CA PRO A 89 -1.64 14.28 1.42
C PRO A 89 -0.80 15.39 2.07
N ILE A 90 -1.21 15.88 3.25
CA ILE A 90 -0.56 16.99 3.94
C ILE A 90 0.58 16.50 4.84
N SER A 91 0.33 15.41 5.58
CA SER A 91 1.27 14.95 6.62
C SER A 91 2.12 13.75 6.23
N GLY A 92 1.79 13.08 5.12
CA GLY A 92 2.42 11.82 4.70
C GLY A 92 2.14 10.64 5.64
N ARG A 93 1.27 10.80 6.65
CA ARG A 93 0.94 9.74 7.61
C ARG A 93 0.03 8.69 6.98
N VAL A 94 0.24 7.43 7.36
CA VAL A 94 -0.62 6.31 6.97
C VAL A 94 -2.03 6.47 7.53
N ILE A 95 -3.01 6.22 6.68
CA ILE A 95 -4.42 6.08 6.99
C ILE A 95 -4.83 4.66 6.59
N ASP A 96 -4.93 3.77 7.56
CA ASP A 96 -5.38 2.39 7.35
C ASP A 96 -6.74 2.18 8.02
N ALA A 97 -7.81 2.34 7.23
CA ALA A 97 -9.17 2.12 7.71
C ALA A 97 -9.50 0.64 7.95
N THR A 98 -8.60 -0.30 7.66
CA THR A 98 -8.86 -1.72 7.84
C THR A 98 -8.31 -2.21 9.17
N TRP A 99 -7.01 -2.07 9.41
CA TRP A 99 -6.42 -2.57 10.67
C TRP A 99 -6.66 -1.63 11.84
N ASP A 100 -6.42 -0.33 11.67
CA ASP A 100 -6.50 0.68 12.75
C ASP A 100 -5.77 0.22 14.03
N ILE A 101 -4.51 -0.19 13.87
CA ILE A 101 -3.64 -0.67 14.97
C ILE A 101 -2.51 0.30 15.30
N GLY A 102 -2.48 1.47 14.68
CA GLY A 102 -1.54 2.55 14.97
C GLY A 102 -0.10 2.22 14.56
N ASN A 103 0.85 2.62 15.41
CA ASN A 103 2.29 2.45 15.19
C ASN A 103 2.78 1.00 15.21
N ARG A 104 1.88 0.05 15.49
CA ARG A 104 2.12 -1.39 15.42
C ARG A 104 2.07 -1.93 14.00
N ALA A 105 1.48 -1.18 13.07
CA ALA A 105 1.56 -1.53 11.67
C ALA A 105 2.84 -0.98 11.03
N ILE A 106 3.43 -1.76 10.15
CA ILE A 106 4.45 -1.29 9.21
C ILE A 106 4.09 -1.70 7.80
N TYR A 107 4.54 -0.88 6.85
CA TYR A 107 4.16 -1.04 5.46
C TYR A 107 5.38 -0.87 4.55
N LEU A 108 5.43 -1.69 3.51
CA LEU A 108 6.30 -1.53 2.35
C LEU A 108 5.43 -1.61 1.11
N GLY A 109 5.43 -0.57 0.30
CA GLY A 109 4.51 -0.50 -0.85
C GLY A 109 4.85 0.62 -1.81
N ILE A 110 4.05 0.75 -2.85
CA ILE A 110 4.09 1.90 -3.75
C ILE A 110 2.96 2.87 -3.42
N GLU A 111 3.11 4.11 -3.89
CA GLU A 111 2.07 5.14 -3.84
C GLU A 111 1.52 5.38 -5.25
N LEU A 112 0.20 5.53 -5.34
CA LEU A 112 -0.54 5.86 -6.55
C LEU A 112 -1.44 7.06 -6.26
N SER A 113 -1.38 8.06 -7.14
CA SER A 113 -2.38 9.12 -7.13
C SER A 113 -3.78 8.56 -7.45
N PRO A 114 -4.87 9.23 -7.01
CA PRO A 114 -6.22 8.79 -7.36
C PRO A 114 -6.45 8.62 -8.87
N LYS A 115 -5.80 9.46 -9.70
CA LYS A 115 -5.87 9.36 -11.16
C LYS A 115 -5.21 8.08 -11.70
N GLN A 116 -4.02 7.76 -11.20
CA GLN A 116 -3.31 6.53 -11.58
C GLN A 116 -4.07 5.29 -11.11
N LEU A 117 -4.59 5.30 -9.88
CA LEU A 117 -5.43 4.24 -9.36
C LEU A 117 -6.65 4.01 -10.25
N MET A 118 -7.39 5.06 -10.60
CA MET A 118 -8.55 4.93 -11.49
C MET A 118 -8.18 4.38 -12.86
N ARG A 119 -7.06 4.82 -13.44
CA ARG A 119 -6.59 4.29 -14.72
C ARG A 119 -6.35 2.78 -14.66
N ILE A 120 -5.75 2.29 -13.58
CA ILE A 120 -5.49 0.85 -13.38
C ILE A 120 -6.79 0.08 -13.19
N ILE A 121 -7.74 0.63 -12.42
CA ILE A 121 -9.03 -0.01 -12.17
C ILE A 121 -9.86 -0.09 -13.44
N ASP A 122 -9.88 0.96 -14.25
CA ASP A 122 -10.58 0.95 -15.55
C ASP A 122 -10.02 -0.10 -16.51
N LEU A 123 -8.71 -0.40 -16.40
CA LEU A 123 -8.04 -1.41 -17.23
C LEU A 123 -8.20 -2.84 -16.72
N THR A 124 -8.41 -3.03 -15.41
CA THR A 124 -8.34 -4.35 -14.78
C THR A 124 -9.65 -4.83 -14.16
N GLU A 125 -10.59 -3.90 -13.93
CA GLU A 125 -11.85 -4.09 -13.19
C GLU A 125 -11.64 -4.64 -11.75
N ARG A 126 -10.45 -4.46 -11.19
CA ARG A 126 -10.03 -4.99 -9.88
C ARG A 126 -9.67 -3.86 -8.92
N PHE A 127 -10.06 -3.97 -7.65
CA PHE A 127 -9.67 -2.99 -6.61
C PHE A 127 -8.21 -3.13 -6.17
N GLY A 128 -7.64 -4.35 -6.24
CA GLY A 128 -6.25 -4.61 -5.93
C GLY A 128 -5.37 -4.41 -7.15
N VAL A 129 -4.29 -3.64 -6.98
CA VAL A 129 -3.38 -3.23 -8.04
C VAL A 129 -2.19 -4.18 -8.18
N LEU A 130 -1.63 -4.62 -7.06
CA LEU A 130 -0.51 -5.55 -6.95
C LEU A 130 -0.95 -6.92 -6.41
N GLN A 131 -2.26 -7.10 -6.21
CA GLN A 131 -2.84 -8.29 -5.62
C GLN A 131 -2.43 -9.53 -6.43
N ASN A 132 -1.92 -10.57 -5.74
CA ASN A 132 -1.30 -11.78 -6.29
C ASN A 132 0.12 -11.63 -6.85
N GLY A 133 0.65 -10.41 -7.00
CA GLY A 133 2.05 -10.17 -7.32
C GLY A 133 2.52 -10.76 -8.65
N ARG A 134 1.63 -10.79 -9.66
CA ARG A 134 1.94 -11.30 -10.99
C ARG A 134 2.77 -10.28 -11.76
N GLU A 135 3.65 -10.75 -12.64
CA GLU A 135 4.50 -9.89 -13.48
C GLU A 135 3.67 -8.90 -14.31
N GLU A 136 2.56 -9.36 -14.90
CA GLU A 136 1.62 -8.52 -15.67
C GLU A 136 1.06 -7.33 -14.87
N ASP A 137 0.75 -7.53 -13.59
CA ASP A 137 0.23 -6.46 -12.73
C ASP A 137 1.35 -5.46 -12.39
N LEU A 138 2.59 -5.93 -12.19
CA LEU A 138 3.76 -5.09 -11.91
C LEU A 138 4.15 -4.22 -13.10
N GLU A 139 4.17 -4.80 -14.31
CA GLU A 139 4.47 -4.08 -15.56
C GLU A 139 3.44 -3.00 -15.85
N LEU A 140 2.15 -3.30 -15.65
CA LEU A 140 1.07 -2.32 -15.82
C LEU A 140 1.25 -1.12 -14.89
N VAL A 141 1.55 -1.38 -13.62
CA VAL A 141 1.78 -0.33 -12.62
C VAL A 141 2.98 0.53 -12.99
N GLU A 142 4.10 -0.08 -13.37
CA GLU A 142 5.29 0.64 -13.81
C GLU A 142 4.98 1.53 -15.01
N HIS A 143 4.25 1.01 -16.00
CA HIS A 143 3.80 1.79 -17.15
C HIS A 143 2.94 3.00 -16.74
N VAL A 144 2.00 2.83 -15.81
CA VAL A 144 1.12 3.92 -15.31
C VAL A 144 1.88 4.94 -14.45
N LEU A 145 2.91 4.51 -13.71
CA LEU A 145 3.76 5.42 -12.95
C LEU A 145 4.64 6.30 -13.85
N VAL A 146 5.14 5.75 -14.97
CA VAL A 146 6.01 6.45 -15.93
C VAL A 146 5.20 7.32 -16.89
N SER A 147 3.98 6.91 -17.23
CA SER A 147 3.10 7.67 -18.12
C SER A 147 2.55 8.90 -17.38
N GLN A 148 3.19 10.06 -17.58
CA GLN A 148 2.63 11.36 -17.21
C GLN A 148 1.19 11.48 -17.77
N PRO A 149 0.27 12.19 -17.09
CA PRO A 149 -1.04 12.43 -17.65
C PRO A 149 -0.86 13.14 -19.00
N MET A 150 -1.55 12.63 -20.03
CA MET A 150 -1.72 13.35 -21.29
C MET A 150 -2.15 14.79 -20.95
N PRO A 151 -1.50 15.83 -21.52
CA PRO A 151 -1.98 17.18 -21.34
C PRO A 151 -3.44 17.23 -21.82
N ALA A 152 -4.32 17.79 -20.99
CA ALA A 152 -5.67 18.09 -21.42
C ALA A 152 -5.56 19.12 -22.55
N GLU A 153 -6.03 18.75 -23.75
CA GLU A 153 -6.29 19.69 -24.84
C GLU A 153 -7.36 20.72 -24.45
#